data_AF-A0A497CRU7-F1
#
_entry.id   AF-A0A497CRU7-F1
#
_cell.length_a   1.000
_cell.length_b   1.000
_cell.length_c   1.000
_cell.angle_alpha   90.00
_cell.angle_beta   90.00
_cell.angle_gamma   90.00
#
_symmetry.space_group_name_H-M   'P 1'
#
loop_
_entity.id
_entity.type
_entity.pdbx_description
1 polymer ?
#
loop_
_entity_poly.entity_id
_entity_poly.type
_entity_poly.pdbx_seq_one_letter_code
_entity_poly.pdbx_strand_id
1 'polypeptide(L)' 'MKKHNKYAVLGLQALERAAKKVAENARKNKNKIPIWENGSMKFKIPTIIAERKHSSDRE' A
#
# COMPACT_ATOMS: atom_id res chain seq x y z
N MET A 1 12.69 23.71 -3.47
CA MET A 1 12.67 22.49 -2.62
C MET A 1 14.05 21.85 -2.61
N LYS A 2 14.68 21.70 -1.42
CA LYS A 2 16.08 21.26 -1.26
C LYS A 2 16.30 19.82 -1.79
N LYS A 3 17.46 19.58 -2.42
CA LYS A 3 17.87 18.36 -3.15
C LYS A 3 17.76 17.03 -2.36
N HIS A 4 17.65 17.06 -1.03
CA HIS A 4 17.44 15.88 -0.16
C HIS A 4 16.11 15.14 -0.41
N ASN A 5 15.20 15.74 -1.16
CA ASN A 5 13.87 15.20 -1.44
C ASN A 5 13.89 14.00 -2.43
N LYS A 6 14.79 13.98 -3.42
CA LYS A 6 14.72 12.99 -4.51
C LYS A 6 14.94 11.55 -4.03
N TYR A 7 15.94 11.32 -3.18
CA TYR A 7 16.22 9.97 -2.65
C TYR A 7 15.15 9.51 -1.66
N ALA A 8 14.59 10.43 -0.86
CA ALA A 8 13.49 10.12 0.03
C ALA A 8 12.24 9.68 -0.75
N VAL A 9 11.92 10.37 -1.85
CA VAL A 9 10.82 9.99 -2.76
C VAL A 9 11.06 8.63 -3.40
N LEU A 10 12.28 8.37 -3.89
CA LEU A 10 12.62 7.06 -4.46
C LEU A 10 12.52 5.93 -3.42
N GLY A 11 12.96 6.17 -2.19
CA GLY A 11 12.85 5.24 -1.08
C GLY A 11 11.39 4.95 -0.71
N LEU A 12 10.56 6.00 -0.64
CA LEU A 12 9.12 5.86 -0.40
C LEU A 12 8.44 5.01 -1.49
N GLN A 13 8.72 5.31 -2.76
CA GLN A 13 8.17 4.54 -3.89
C GLN A 13 8.63 3.08 -3.87
N ALA A 14 9.89 2.81 -3.50
CA ALA A 14 10.39 1.45 -3.37
C ALA A 14 9.68 0.70 -2.24
N LEU A 15 9.48 1.36 -1.10
CA LEU A 15 8.75 0.80 0.04
C LEU A 15 7.28 0.49 -0.31
N GLU A 16 6.59 1.41 -1.00
CA GLU A 16 5.21 1.21 -1.45
C GLU A 16 5.09 0.00 -2.39
N ARG A 17 6.01 -0.16 -3.34
CA ARG A 17 6.05 -1.32 -4.25
C ARG A 17 6.27 -2.63 -3.48
N ALA A 18 7.19 -2.63 -2.52
CA ALA A 18 7.46 -3.81 -1.69
C ALA A 18 6.23 -4.17 -0.83
N ALA A 19 5.61 -3.18 -0.18
CA ALA A 19 4.40 -3.37 0.62
C ALA A 19 3.24 -3.93 -0.22
N LYS A 20 3.04 -3.40 -1.44
CA LYS A 20 2.03 -3.91 -2.38
C LYS A 20 2.28 -5.37 -2.74
N LYS A 21 3.52 -5.76 -3.01
CA LYS A 21 3.88 -7.15 -3.33
C LYS A 21 3.59 -8.11 -2.17
N VAL A 22 3.93 -7.70 -0.95
CA VAL A 22 3.64 -8.48 0.26
C VAL A 22 2.14 -8.65 0.44
N ALA A 23 1.37 -7.58 0.27
CA ALA A 23 -0.09 -7.62 0.37
C ALA A 23 -0.71 -8.53 -0.71
N GLU A 24 -0.25 -8.44 -1.96
CA GLU A 24 -0.69 -9.32 -3.04
C GLU A 24 -0.41 -10.80 -2.77
N ASN A 25 0.79 -11.12 -2.30
CA ASN A 25 1.19 -12.49 -1.94
C ASN A 25 0.36 -13.01 -0.78
N ALA A 26 0.17 -12.20 0.28
CA ALA A 26 -0.65 -12.55 1.43
C ALA A 26 -2.10 -12.83 1.00
N ARG A 27 -2.66 -12.01 0.11
CA ARG A 27 -4.01 -12.24 -0.44
C ARG A 27 -4.10 -13.54 -1.23
N LYS A 28 -3.17 -13.79 -2.16
CA LYS A 28 -3.15 -15.02 -2.98
C LYS A 28 -3.11 -16.28 -2.11
N ASN A 29 -2.32 -16.24 -1.04
CA ASN A 29 -2.13 -17.37 -0.14
C ASN A 29 -3.14 -17.39 1.01
N LYS A 30 -4.09 -16.44 1.06
CA LYS A 30 -5.04 -16.24 2.17
C LYS A 30 -4.35 -16.10 3.54
N ASN A 31 -3.12 -15.59 3.54
CA ASN A 31 -2.34 -15.33 4.75
C ASN A 31 -2.77 -14.02 5.39
N LYS A 32 -2.90 -14.03 6.71
CA LYS A 32 -3.13 -12.82 7.50
C LYS A 32 -1.78 -12.14 7.75
N ILE A 33 -1.71 -10.84 7.53
CA ILE A 33 -0.55 -10.01 7.92
C ILE A 33 -0.98 -9.02 9.01
N PRO A 34 -0.05 -8.59 9.87
CA PRO A 34 -0.34 -7.53 10.84
C PRO A 34 -0.58 -6.21 10.11
N ILE A 35 -1.72 -5.57 10.41
CA ILE A 35 -2.10 -4.24 9.94
C ILE A 35 -2.41 -3.40 11.16
N TRP A 36 -1.83 -2.21 11.23
CA TRP A 36 -2.15 -1.25 12.27
C TRP A 36 -3.47 -0.55 11.93
N GLU A 37 -4.50 -0.75 12.74
CA GLU A 37 -5.83 -0.16 12.53
C GLU A 37 -6.38 0.32 13.88
N ASN A 38 -6.77 1.59 13.94
CA ASN A 38 -7.36 2.23 15.13
C ASN A 38 -6.52 2.04 16.41
N GLY A 39 -5.19 2.24 16.31
CA GLY A 39 -4.29 2.15 17.47
C GLY A 39 -3.96 0.73 17.94
N SER A 40 -4.40 -0.30 17.21
CA SER A 40 -4.16 -1.70 17.55
C SER A 40 -3.65 -2.49 16.36
N MET A 41 -2.87 -3.53 16.62
CA MET A 41 -2.41 -4.46 15.59
C MET A 41 -3.49 -5.51 15.33
N LYS A 42 -3.96 -5.61 14.08
CA LYS A 42 -4.93 -6.62 13.66
C LYS A 42 -4.37 -7.49 12.54
N PHE A 43 -4.59 -8.80 12.65
CA PHE A 43 -4.16 -9.75 11.64
C PHE A 43 -5.30 -9.97 10.63
N LYS A 44 -5.16 -9.42 9.43
CA LYS A 44 -6.18 -9.53 8.38
C LYS A 44 -5.54 -9.97 7.07
N ILE A 45 -6.32 -10.63 6.23
CA ILE A 45 -5.94 -10.82 4.83
C ILE A 45 -6.11 -9.45 4.16
N PRO A 46 -5.04 -8.88 3.56
CA PRO A 46 -5.12 -7.55 3.00
C PRO A 46 -6.06 -7.54 1.80
N THR A 47 -7.20 -6.86 1.97
CA THR A 47 -8.04 -6.38 0.88
C THR A 47 -7.29 -5.22 0.25
N ILE A 48 -6.61 -5.46 -0.87
CA ILE A 48 -6.05 -4.37 -1.67
C ILE A 48 -7.23 -3.48 -2.00
N ILE A 49 -7.33 -2.30 -1.36
CA ILE A 49 -8.17 -1.23 -1.87
C ILE A 49 -7.46 -0.84 -3.14
N ALA A 50 -7.81 -1.50 -4.25
CA ALA A 50 -7.63 -0.88 -5.53
C ALA A 50 -8.40 0.42 -5.38
N GLU A 51 -7.68 1.54 -5.23
CA GLU A 51 -8.26 2.83 -5.53
C GLU A 51 -8.90 2.64 -6.91
N ARG A 52 -10.23 2.48 -6.94
CA ARG A 52 -10.98 2.82 -8.13
C ARG A 52 -10.62 4.28 -8.30
N LYS A 53 -9.68 4.59 -9.20
CA LYS A 53 -9.68 5.89 -9.84
C LYS A 53 -11.11 6.05 -10.31
N HIS A 54 -11.88 6.88 -9.62
CA HIS A 54 -13.13 7.35 -10.15
C HIS A 54 -12.71 8.08 -11.41
N SER A 55 -12.86 7.44 -12.57
CA SER A 55 -12.87 8.14 -13.85
C SER A 55 -14.04 9.11 -13.70
N SER A 56 -13.74 10.36 -13.39
CA SER A 56 -14.67 11.44 -13.71
C SER A 56 -14.62 11.56 -15.23
N ASP A 57 -15.33 10.70 -15.92
CA ASP A 57 -15.83 11.04 -17.24
C ASP A 57 -16.80 12.20 -16.99
N ARG A 58 -16.35 13.40 -17.33
CA ARG A 58 -17.22 14.56 -17.47
C ARG A 58 -17.61 14.60 -18.94
N GLU A 59 -18.89 14.35 -19.18
CA GLU A 59 -19.63 14.69 -20.40
C GLU A 59 -19.52 16.19 -20.73
#